data_AF-A0A8H6FR69-F1
#
_entry.id   AF-A0A8H6FR69-F1
#
_cell.length_a   1.000
_cell.length_b   1.000
_cell.length_c   1.000
_cell.angle_alpha   90.00
_cell.angle_beta   90.00
_cell.angle_gamma   90.00
#
_symmetry.space_group_name_H-M   'P 1'
#
loop_
_entity.id
_entity.type
_entity.pdbx_description
1 polymer ?
#
loop_
_entity_poly.entity_id
_entity_poly.type
_entity_poly.pdbx_seq_one_letter_code
_entity_poly.pdbx_strand_id
1 'polypeptide(L)' 'MHQTIDPAILYWESAVIIISTTNHDGTTHLAPTSSAWWLSQRCMLGLAAQSQTTINLQRSKQCVLNLPSDTMVA' A
#
# COMPACT_ATOMS: atom_id res chain seq x y z
N MET A 1 -6.74 4.16 19.79
CA MET A 1 -5.37 4.07 20.35
C MET A 1 -4.53 3.29 19.36
N HIS A 2 -3.32 3.75 18.99
CA HIS A 2 -2.44 2.99 18.10
C HIS A 2 -1.75 1.86 18.89
N GLN A 3 -1.68 0.66 18.31
CA GLN A 3 -0.98 -0.49 18.90
C GLN A 3 0.03 -1.04 17.90
N THR A 4 1.31 -0.99 18.26
CA THR A 4 2.38 -1.62 17.49
C THR A 4 2.33 -3.13 17.71
N ILE A 5 2.44 -3.90 16.63
CA ILE A 5 2.56 -5.36 16.65
C ILE A 5 3.88 -5.75 15.98
N ASP A 6 4.45 -6.89 16.39
CA ASP A 6 5.67 -7.44 15.78
C ASP A 6 5.50 -8.94 15.47
N PRO A 7 4.66 -9.29 14.47
CA PRO A 7 4.50 -10.67 14.06
C PRO A 7 5.71 -11.16 13.26
N ALA A 8 5.99 -12.47 13.32
CA ALA A 8 7.08 -13.06 12.53
C ALA A 8 6.86 -12.90 11.01
N ILE A 9 5.59 -12.88 10.58
CA ILE A 9 5.16 -12.68 9.19
C ILE A 9 3.91 -11.80 9.20
N LEU A 10 3.88 -10.79 8.33
CA LEU A 10 2.71 -9.98 8.04
C LEU A 10 1.99 -10.59 6.83
N TYR A 11 0.92 -11.34 7.07
CA TYR A 11 0.14 -11.99 6.02
C TYR A 11 -1.35 -11.71 6.21
N TRP A 12 -2.01 -11.30 5.13
CA TRP A 12 -3.44 -11.01 5.10
C TRP A 12 -4.06 -11.76 3.92
N GLU A 13 -5.14 -12.50 4.19
CA GLU A 13 -5.78 -13.39 3.21
C GLU A 13 -6.68 -12.68 2.17
N SER A 14 -6.44 -11.40 1.86
CA SER A 14 -7.27 -10.65 0.90
C SER A 14 -6.48 -10.08 -0.27
N ALA A 15 -7.07 -10.20 -1.46
CA ALA A 15 -6.44 -10.06 -2.76
C ALA A 15 -6.18 -8.61 -3.19
N VAL A 16 -6.59 -7.58 -2.43
CA VAL A 16 -6.43 -6.17 -2.83
C VAL A 16 -6.13 -5.26 -1.64
N ILE A 17 -5.04 -4.49 -1.75
CA ILE A 17 -4.61 -3.43 -0.83
C ILE A 17 -4.81 -2.09 -1.52
N ILE A 18 -5.16 -1.05 -0.75
CA ILE A 18 -5.18 0.32 -1.27
C ILE A 18 -3.90 1.05 -0.87
N ILE A 19 -3.11 1.48 -1.86
CA ILE A 19 -1.91 2.30 -1.65
C ILE A 19 -2.32 3.77 -1.70
N SER A 20 -2.03 4.51 -0.63
CA SER A 20 -2.11 5.97 -0.60
C SER A 20 -0.74 6.59 -0.84
N THR A 21 -0.64 7.49 -1.81
CA THR A 21 0.55 8.33 -2.06
C THR A 21 0.15 9.79 -2.17
N THR A 22 1.13 10.69 -2.08
CA THR A 22 0.91 12.13 -2.25
C THR A 22 1.28 12.55 -3.66
N ASN A 23 0.44 13.35 -4.31
CA ASN A 23 0.71 14.00 -5.59
C ASN A 23 1.65 15.21 -5.43
N HIS A 24 2.05 15.82 -6.55
CA HIS A 24 2.94 17.00 -6.51
C HIS A 24 2.27 18.22 -5.85
N ASP A 25 0.96 18.36 -6.02
CA ASP A 25 0.13 19.42 -5.45
C ASP A 25 -0.29 19.18 -3.99
N GLY A 26 0.21 18.10 -3.36
CA GLY A 26 -0.13 17.72 -1.99
C GLY A 26 -1.43 16.92 -1.84
N THR A 27 -2.20 16.71 -2.91
CA THR A 27 -3.41 15.88 -2.86
C THR A 27 -3.08 14.39 -2.71
N THR A 28 -4.05 13.59 -2.26
CA THR A 28 -3.88 12.13 -2.12
C THR A 28 -4.24 11.41 -3.42
N HIS A 29 -3.37 10.50 -3.85
CA HIS A 29 -3.64 9.51 -4.89
C HIS A 29 -3.85 8.13 -4.25
N LEU A 30 -4.96 7.47 -4.59
CA LEU A 30 -5.31 6.12 -4.16
C LEU A 30 -5.22 5.16 -5.35
N ALA A 31 -4.55 4.02 -5.17
CA ALA A 31 -4.47 2.98 -6.19
C ALA A 31 -4.68 1.59 -5.55
N PRO A 32 -5.56 0.75 -6.11
CA PRO A 32 -5.65 -0.64 -5.70
C PRO A 32 -4.46 -1.44 -6.23
N THR A 33 -3.97 -2.41 -5.46
CA THR A 33 -3.00 -3.41 -5.91
C THR A 33 -3.35 -4.78 -5.34
N SER A 34 -3.24 -5.82 -6.16
CA SER A 34 -3.22 -7.21 -5.71
C SER A 34 -1.80 -7.77 -5.56
N SER A 35 -0.79 -7.01 -5.99
CA SER A 35 0.61 -7.43 -5.99
C SER A 35 1.36 -6.83 -4.81
N ALA A 36 0.99 -7.24 -3.60
CA ALA A 36 1.66 -6.85 -2.37
C ALA A 36 1.90 -8.08 -1.48
N TRP A 37 3.13 -8.24 -1.01
CA TRP A 37 3.51 -9.35 -0.14
C TRP A 37 4.60 -8.91 0.83
N TRP A 38 4.80 -9.69 1.88
CA TRP A 38 5.79 -9.38 2.92
C TRP A 38 6.88 -10.45 3.00
N LEU A 39 8.10 -9.98 3.17
CA LEU A 39 9.25 -10.79 3.55
C LEU A 39 9.68 -10.33 4.95
N SER A 40 9.25 -11.07 5.97
CA SER A 40 9.34 -10.63 7.37
C SER A 40 8.64 -9.27 7.55
N GLN A 41 9.38 -8.24 7.97
CA GLN A 41 8.87 -6.88 8.21
C GLN A 41 8.99 -5.95 6.99
N ARG A 42 9.28 -6.48 5.79
CA ARG A 42 9.44 -5.68 4.56
C ARG A 42 8.30 -5.96 3.59
N CYS A 43 7.55 -4.91 3.24
CA CYS A 43 6.55 -5.00 2.17
C CYS A 43 7.21 -4.83 0.81
N MET A 44 6.87 -5.72 -0.11
CA MET A 44 7.22 -5.66 -1.52
C MET A 44 5.97 -5.31 -2.32
N LEU A 45 6.08 -4.33 -3.22
CA LEU A 45 4.97 -3.84 -4.06
C LEU A 45 5.32 -4.06 -5.53
N GLY A 46 4.50 -4.86 -6.22
CA GLY A 46 4.52 -4.96 -7.67
C GLY A 46 3.78 -3.78 -8.29
N LEU A 47 4.50 -2.86 -8.94
CA LEU A 47 3.95 -1.63 -9.51
C LEU A 47 4.34 -1.49 -10.98
N ALA A 48 3.40 -1.01 -11.80
CA ALA A 48 3.74 -0.61 -13.17
C ALA A 48 4.67 0.61 -13.12
N ALA A 49 5.75 0.57 -13.90
CA ALA A 49 6.81 1.60 -13.87
C ALA A 49 6.28 3.01 -14.18
N GLN A 50 5.24 3.12 -15.01
CA GLN A 50 4.64 4.39 -15.42
C GLN A 50 3.38 4.76 -14.61
N SER A 51 3.03 4.00 -13.58
CA SER A 51 1.86 4.34 -12.74
C SER A 51 2.11 5.62 -11.93
N GLN A 52 1.04 6.35 -11.64
CA GLN A 52 1.10 7.53 -10.77
C GLN A 52 1.64 7.18 -9.38
N THR A 53 1.30 6.00 -8.85
CA THR A 53 1.88 5.45 -7.60
C THR A 53 3.40 5.36 -7.66
N THR A 54 3.96 4.80 -8.74
CA THR A 54 5.43 4.70 -8.92
C THR A 54 6.07 6.09 -9.03
N ILE A 55 5.47 7.00 -9.81
CA ILE A 55 5.96 8.38 -9.96
C ILE A 55 5.99 9.08 -8.60
N ASN A 56 4.92 8.95 -7.82
CA ASN A 56 4.84 9.53 -6.48
C ASN A 56 5.87 8.90 -5.52
N LEU A 57 5.98 7.57 -5.50
CA LEU A 57 6.95 6.86 -4.65
C LEU A 57 8.40 7.17 -4.99
N GLN A 58 8.74 7.33 -6.27
CA GLN A 58 10.09 7.72 -6.67
C GLN A 58 10.47 9.09 -6.11
N ARG A 59 9.51 10.02 -6.02
CA ARG A 59 9.67 11.37 -5.48
C ARG A 59 9.64 11.41 -3.94
N SER A 60 8.60 10.88 -3.31
CA SER A 60 8.36 11.04 -1.85
C SER A 60 9.01 9.94 -1.00
N LYS A 61 9.29 8.77 -1.57
CA LYS A 61 9.74 7.56 -0.85
C LYS A 61 8.79 7.10 0.25
N GLN A 62 7.53 7.53 0.23
CA GLN A 62 6.55 7.30 1.29
C GLN A 62 5.18 6.94 0.71
N CYS A 63 4.52 5.97 1.34
CA CYS A 63 3.12 5.60 1.10
C CYS A 63 2.50 5.01 2.37
N VAL A 64 1.18 4.89 2.36
CA VAL A 64 0.41 4.13 3.35
C VAL A 64 -0.25 2.94 2.65
N LEU A 65 -0.16 1.76 3.25
CA LEU A 65 -0.86 0.57 2.81
C LEU A 65 -2.10 0.41 3.67
N ASN A 66 -3.27 0.54 3.05
CA ASN A 66 -4.55 0.39 3.74
C ASN A 66 -5.10 -1.00 3.43
N LEU A 67 -5.54 -1.69 4.49
CA LEU A 67 -6.14 -3.02 4.43
C LEU A 67 -7.65 -2.86 4.61
N PRO A 68 -8.42 -2.65 3.53
CA PRO A 68 -9.86 -2.46 3.63
C PRO A 68 -10.55 -3.77 4.06
N SER A 69 -11.70 -3.66 4.71
CA SER A 69 -12.57 -4.82 4.92
C SER A 69 -13.21 -5.24 3.60
N ASP A 70 -13.58 -6.52 3.52
CA ASP A 70 -14.38 -7.09 2.42
C ASP A 70 -15.73 -6.38 2.23
N THR A 71 -16.30 -5.81 3.30
CA THR A 71 -17.53 -5.00 3.25
C THR A 71 -17.40 -3.69 2.46
N MET A 72 -16.18 -3.29 2.07
CA MET A 72 -15.94 -2.11 1.22
C MET A 72 -15.92 -2.43 -0.27
N VAL A 73 -16.23 -3.69 -0.65
CA VAL A 73 -16.43 -4.10 -2.04
C VAL A 73 -17.86 -3.75 -2.48
N ALA A 74 -18.01 -3.15 -3.66
CA ALA A 74 -19.31 -2.75 -4.24
C ALA A 74 -20.02 -3.90 -4.94
#